data_AF-A0A2Z4VDA3-F1
#
_entry.id   AF-A0A2Z4VDA3-F1
#
_cell.length_a   1.000
_cell.length_b   1.000
_cell.length_c   1.000
_cell.angle_alpha   90.00
_cell.angle_beta   90.00
_cell.angle_gamma   90.00
#
_symmetry.space_group_name_H-M   'P 1'
#
loop_
_entity.id
_entity.type
_entity.pdbx_description
1 polymer ?
#
loop_
_entity_poly.entity_id
_entity_poly.type
_entity_poly.pdbx_seq_one_letter_code
_entity_poly.pdbx_strand_id
1 'polypeptide(L)'
;MAVTNRWVRAPDNSAYSSPDSHCSVHHRPRPGVGWSFEHSVYDGFDTHWSATFTDAVPAPLVAQFFSHLASSTPVERQYREIPFLSRDLSAAIITPAHSAGLGAHVHHALAQIPQPRPPAAPPRRP
;
A
#
# COMPACT_ATOMS: atom_id res chain seq x y z
N MET A 1 3.21 -16.35 14.72
CA MET A 1 4.07 -16.36 13.51
C MET A 1 3.48 -15.37 12.52
N ALA A 2 4.27 -14.42 12.02
CA ALA A 2 3.78 -13.45 11.03
C ALA A 2 3.49 -14.19 9.70
N VAL A 3 2.23 -14.16 9.27
CA VAL A 3 1.82 -14.69 7.96
C VAL A 3 2.37 -13.72 6.92
N THR A 4 3.24 -14.17 6.03
CA THR A 4 3.87 -13.29 5.03
C THR A 4 2.91 -12.84 3.94
N ASN A 5 1.61 -13.16 4.01
CA ASN A 5 0.55 -12.68 3.11
C ASN A 5 0.97 -12.59 1.63
N ARG A 6 1.60 -13.67 1.12
CA ARG A 6 2.10 -13.82 -0.27
C ARG A 6 3.27 -12.91 -0.67
N TRP A 7 3.92 -12.23 0.28
CA TRP A 7 5.17 -11.54 0.03
C TRP A 7 6.22 -12.53 -0.51
N VAL A 8 6.91 -12.11 -1.55
CA VAL A 8 7.92 -12.91 -2.23
C VAL A 8 9.28 -12.57 -1.65
N ARG A 9 10.01 -13.60 -1.22
CA ARG A 9 11.37 -13.43 -0.71
C ARG A 9 12.38 -13.57 -1.84
N ALA A 10 13.37 -12.69 -1.88
CA ALA A 10 14.49 -12.80 -2.82
C ALA A 10 15.33 -14.05 -2.53
N PRO A 11 15.96 -14.67 -3.55
CA PRO A 11 16.74 -15.91 -3.39
C PRO A 11 17.90 -15.81 -2.39
N ASP A 12 18.47 -14.62 -2.25
CA ASP A 12 19.60 -14.30 -1.36
C ASP A 12 19.15 -13.88 0.06
N ASN A 13 17.84 -13.92 0.34
CA ASN A 13 17.21 -13.45 1.58
C ASN A 13 17.51 -11.97 1.91
N SER A 14 17.99 -11.18 0.94
CA SER A 14 18.30 -9.77 1.17
C SER A 14 17.08 -8.87 1.03
N ALA A 15 16.01 -9.36 0.40
CA ALA A 15 14.81 -8.56 0.17
C ALA A 15 13.50 -9.37 0.21
N TYR A 16 12.41 -8.63 0.42
CA TYR A 16 11.03 -9.09 0.30
C TYR A 16 10.25 -8.11 -0.56
N SER A 17 9.42 -8.61 -1.46
CA SER A 17 8.52 -7.81 -2.29
C SER A 17 7.07 -8.12 -1.97
N SER A 18 6.23 -7.08 -1.90
CA SER A 18 4.79 -7.23 -1.70
C SER A 18 4.14 -7.96 -2.90
N PRO A 19 2.96 -8.59 -2.70
CA PRO A 19 2.28 -9.33 -3.76
C PRO A 19 1.86 -8.46 -4.96
N ASP A 20 1.69 -7.16 -4.75
CA ASP A 20 1.34 -6.17 -5.77
C ASP A 20 2.57 -5.53 -6.43
N SER A 21 3.78 -5.92 -6.02
CA SER A 21 5.07 -5.39 -6.50
C SER A 21 5.32 -3.90 -6.21
N HIS A 22 4.49 -3.24 -5.40
CA HIS A 22 4.65 -1.81 -5.08
C HIS A 22 5.50 -1.54 -3.84
N CYS A 23 5.75 -2.55 -3.00
CA CYS A 23 6.58 -2.42 -1.81
C CYS A 23 7.74 -3.40 -1.83
N SER A 24 8.92 -2.92 -1.46
CA SER A 24 10.08 -3.76 -1.21
C SER A 24 10.71 -3.43 0.14
N VAL A 25 11.14 -4.48 0.84
CA VAL A 25 11.87 -4.41 2.10
C VAL A 25 13.23 -5.03 1.87
N HIS A 26 14.29 -4.33 2.28
CA HIS A 26 15.67 -4.77 2.11
C HIS A 26 16.35 -4.90 3.47
N HIS A 27 17.05 -6.01 3.66
CA HIS A 27 17.99 -6.22 4.75
C HIS A 27 19.41 -6.05 4.20
N ARG A 28 20.07 -4.96 4.59
CA ARG A 28 21.43 -4.66 4.13
C ARG A 28 22.32 -4.56 5.36
N PRO A 29 22.89 -5.65 5.87
CA PRO A 29 23.79 -5.60 7.02
C PRO A 29 25.10 -4.88 6.64
N ARG A 30 25.06 -3.54 6.66
CA ARG A 30 26.19 -2.64 6.56
C ARG A 30 26.25 -1.87 7.88
N PRO A 31 27.43 -1.40 8.32
CA PRO A 31 27.51 -0.58 9.53
C PRO A 31 26.53 0.60 9.44
N GLY A 32 25.55 0.66 10.35
CA GLY A 32 24.62 1.77 10.47
C GLY A 32 23.29 1.66 9.71
N VAL A 33 23.07 0.64 8.87
CA VAL A 33 21.76 0.36 8.26
C VAL A 33 21.46 -1.11 8.47
N GLY A 34 20.38 -1.43 9.19
CA GLY A 34 19.91 -2.81 9.34
C GLY A 34 18.88 -3.14 8.26
N TRP A 35 17.83 -2.31 8.19
CA TRP A 35 16.68 -2.54 7.31
C TRP A 35 16.26 -1.27 6.59
N SER A 36 15.74 -1.40 5.37
CA SER A 36 15.08 -0.30 4.66
C SER A 36 13.81 -0.78 3.97
N PHE A 37 12.86 0.13 3.77
CA PHE A 37 11.70 -0.14 2.93
C PHE A 37 11.53 0.95 1.89
N GLU A 38 10.90 0.59 0.79
CA GLU A 38 10.45 1.47 -0.25
C GLU A 38 9.05 1.04 -0.70
N HIS A 39 8.14 1.99 -0.86
CA HIS A 39 6.78 1.76 -1.32
C HIS A 39 6.41 2.80 -2.37
N SER A 40 6.20 2.36 -3.60
CA SER A 40 5.71 3.18 -4.70
C SER A 40 4.23 3.48 -4.49
N VAL A 41 3.88 4.75 -4.27
CA VAL A 41 2.48 5.21 -4.23
C VAL A 41 1.95 5.44 -5.65
N TYR A 42 2.85 5.68 -6.61
CA TYR A 42 2.56 5.89 -8.04
C TYR A 42 3.84 5.62 -8.86
N ASP A 43 3.70 5.21 -10.13
CA ASP A 43 4.81 5.08 -11.09
C ASP A 43 5.25 6.47 -11.60
N GLY A 44 5.80 7.28 -10.71
CA GLY A 44 6.29 8.63 -11.02
C GLY A 44 7.50 9.01 -10.18
N PHE A 45 8.08 10.17 -10.47
CA PHE A 45 9.17 10.70 -9.67
C PHE A 45 8.67 11.15 -8.30
N ASP A 46 9.42 10.81 -7.25
CA ASP A 46 9.22 11.25 -5.87
C ASP A 46 7.89 10.82 -5.21
N THR A 47 7.27 9.77 -5.75
CA THR A 47 6.04 9.16 -5.21
C THR A 47 6.32 7.93 -4.35
N HIS A 48 7.56 7.79 -3.86
CA HIS A 48 7.98 6.65 -3.06
C HIS A 48 8.03 7.04 -1.59
N TRP A 49 7.35 6.27 -0.74
CA TRP A 49 7.57 6.33 0.69
C TRP A 49 8.72 5.41 1.03
N SER A 50 9.69 5.90 1.79
CA SER A 50 10.82 5.09 2.24
C SER A 50 11.16 5.38 3.68
N ALA A 51 11.76 4.39 4.34
CA ALA A 51 12.46 4.60 5.60
C ALA A 51 13.64 3.65 5.73
N THR A 52 14.60 4.07 6.52
CA THR A 52 15.80 3.32 6.86
C THR A 52 15.88 3.17 8.37
N PHE A 53 15.97 1.94 8.83
CA PHE A 53 16.14 1.58 10.23
C PHE A 53 17.61 1.26 10.48
N THR A 54 18.24 2.10 11.30
CA THR A 54 19.62 1.91 11.74
C THR A 54 19.68 0.91 12.89
N ASP A 55 20.89 0.49 13.26
CA ASP A 55 21.12 -0.44 14.38
C ASP A 55 20.65 0.12 15.74
N ALA A 56 20.41 1.44 15.83
CA ALA A 56 19.87 2.08 17.01
C ALA A 56 18.35 1.88 17.18
N VAL A 57 17.64 1.46 16.11
CA VAL A 57 16.20 1.21 16.18
C VAL A 57 15.95 -0.15 16.85
N PRO A 58 15.12 -0.23 17.90
CA PRO A 58 14.81 -1.51 18.54
C PRO A 58 14.21 -2.52 17.55
N ALA A 59 14.79 -3.72 17.50
CA ALA A 59 14.32 -4.80 16.62
C ALA A 59 12.80 -5.10 16.72
N PRO A 60 12.14 -5.04 17.90
CA PRO A 60 10.69 -5.22 17.99
C PRO A 60 9.89 -4.17 17.20
N LEU A 61 10.38 -2.93 17.11
CA LEU A 61 9.71 -1.85 16.36
C LEU A 61 9.79 -2.12 14.85
N VAL A 62 10.96 -2.57 14.38
CA VAL A 62 11.17 -2.98 12.99
C VAL A 62 10.26 -4.17 12.63
N ALA A 63 10.18 -5.17 13.52
CA ALA A 63 9.30 -6.33 13.34
C ALA A 63 7.81 -5.95 13.32
N GLN A 64 7.38 -5.04 14.19
CA GLN A 64 6.01 -4.54 14.21
C GLN A 64 5.68 -3.76 12.92
N PHE A 65 6.59 -2.91 12.47
CA PHE A 65 6.44 -2.16 11.22
C PHE A 65 6.24 -3.10 10.02
N PHE A 66 7.09 -4.12 9.88
CA PHE A 66 6.93 -5.11 8.80
C PHE A 66 5.69 -5.99 8.95
N SER A 67 5.27 -6.29 10.19
CA SER A 67 4.02 -7.01 10.42
C SER A 67 2.81 -6.19 9.96
N HIS A 68 2.83 -4.86 10.14
CA HIS A 68 1.79 -3.98 9.60
C HIS A 68 1.83 -3.90 8.07
N LEU A 69 3.01 -3.77 7.46
CA LEU A 69 3.13 -3.78 5.99
C LEU A 69 2.67 -5.09 5.37
N ALA A 70 2.96 -6.22 6.02
CA ALA A 70 2.53 -7.51 5.54
C ALA A 70 1.03 -7.75 5.76
N SER A 71 0.35 -6.96 6.59
CA SER A 71 -1.07 -7.19 6.91
C SER A 71 -1.97 -6.91 5.70
N SER A 72 -2.95 -7.78 5.49
CA SER A 72 -4.06 -7.53 4.56
C SER A 72 -5.18 -6.67 5.18
N THR A 73 -5.01 -6.25 6.43
CA THR A 73 -5.99 -5.41 7.13
C THR A 73 -5.91 -3.99 6.60
N PRO A 74 -7.02 -3.40 6.13
CA PRO A 74 -7.04 -2.02 5.66
C PRO A 74 -6.65 -1.03 6.77
N VAL A 75 -5.91 0.02 6.41
CA VAL A 75 -5.50 1.08 7.34
C VAL A 75 -6.49 2.24 7.24
N GLU A 76 -7.07 2.63 8.36
CA GLU A 76 -7.92 3.82 8.44
C GLU A 76 -7.07 5.10 8.40
N ARG A 77 -7.49 6.06 7.57
CA ARG A 77 -6.84 7.38 7.41
C ARG A 77 -7.89 8.45 7.24
N GLN A 78 -7.59 9.67 7.67
CA GLN A 78 -8.43 10.80 7.33
C GLN A 78 -8.27 11.09 5.83
N TYR A 79 -9.36 11.40 5.13
CA TYR A 79 -9.31 11.63 3.68
C TYR A 79 -8.28 12.71 3.27
N ARG A 80 -8.09 13.73 4.12
CA ARG A 80 -7.10 14.81 3.91
C ARG A 80 -5.64 14.33 3.95
N GLU A 81 -5.36 13.20 4.59
CA GLU A 81 -4.02 12.62 4.72
C GLU A 81 -3.63 11.78 3.49
N ILE A 82 -4.59 11.48 2.61
CA ILE A 82 -4.35 10.74 1.37
C ILE A 82 -3.77 11.72 0.35
N PRO A 83 -2.58 11.46 -0.23
CA PRO A 83 -2.04 12.30 -1.30
C PRO A 83 -3.03 12.48 -2.45
N PHE A 84 -3.14 13.69 -3.00
CA PHE A 84 -4.14 14.02 -4.02
C PHE A 84 -4.10 13.04 -5.20
N LEU A 85 -2.89 12.73 -5.70
CA LEU A 85 -2.69 11.80 -6.81
C LEU A 85 -3.16 10.37 -6.52
N SER A 86 -3.22 9.96 -5.24
CA SER A 86 -3.66 8.63 -4.83
C SER A 86 -5.18 8.52 -4.67
N ARG A 87 -5.90 9.65 -4.59
CA ARG A 87 -7.35 9.66 -4.36
C ARG A 87 -8.15 9.21 -5.57
N ASP A 88 -7.61 9.44 -6.76
CA ASP A 88 -8.27 9.15 -8.05
C ASP A 88 -7.75 7.87 -8.71
N LEU A 89 -6.83 7.14 -8.06
CA LEU A 89 -6.34 5.86 -8.58
C LEU A 89 -7.44 4.81 -8.43
N SER A 90 -7.88 4.24 -9.54
CA SER A 90 -8.81 3.09 -9.56
C SER A 90 -8.26 1.86 -8.82
N ALA A 91 -6.96 1.83 -8.53
CA ALA A 91 -6.29 0.79 -7.75
C ALA A 91 -6.34 1.02 -6.23
N ALA A 92 -6.57 2.25 -5.76
CA ALA A 92 -6.65 2.57 -4.33
C ALA A 92 -8.11 2.55 -3.87
N ILE A 93 -8.51 1.49 -3.17
CA ILE A 93 -9.87 1.38 -2.63
C ILE A 93 -9.95 2.14 -1.30
N ILE A 94 -10.42 3.38 -1.37
CA ILE A 94 -10.65 4.22 -0.19
C ILE A 94 -12.06 3.94 0.33
N THR A 95 -12.15 3.29 1.49
CA THR A 95 -13.44 3.07 2.18
C THR A 95 -13.62 4.13 3.28
N PRO A 96 -14.69 4.95 3.24
CA PRO A 96 -14.94 5.94 4.30
C PRO A 96 -15.27 5.26 5.63
N ALA A 97 -14.55 5.60 6.70
CA ALA A 97 -14.76 5.03 8.03
C ALA A 97 -16.15 5.34 8.64
N HIS A 98 -16.79 6.43 8.19
CA HIS A 98 -18.07 6.89 8.74
C HIS A 98 -19.32 6.51 7.94
N SER A 99 -19.22 5.90 6.76
CA SER A 99 -20.37 5.29 6.09
C SER A 99 -20.51 3.83 6.54
N ALA A 100 -20.87 3.68 7.82
CA ALA A 100 -21.06 2.39 8.46
C ALA A 100 -22.19 1.60 7.78
N GLY A 101 -21.80 0.45 7.24
CA GLY A 101 -22.72 -0.62 6.85
C GLY A 101 -21.96 -1.79 6.26
N LEU A 102 -20.96 -1.50 5.43
CA LEU A 102 -20.21 -2.50 4.69
C LEU A 102 -18.71 -2.30 4.95
N GLY A 103 -18.04 -3.31 5.50
CA GLY A 103 -16.60 -3.24 5.77
C GLY A 103 -15.78 -3.06 4.49
N ALA A 104 -14.52 -2.65 4.61
CA ALA A 104 -13.61 -2.42 3.49
C ALA A 104 -13.50 -3.62 2.52
N HIS A 105 -13.65 -4.85 3.01
CA HIS A 105 -13.69 -6.05 2.17
C HIS A 105 -14.91 -6.09 1.22
N VAL A 106 -16.06 -5.57 1.66
CA VAL A 106 -17.27 -5.50 0.82
C VAL A 106 -17.13 -4.38 -0.21
N HIS A 107 -16.59 -3.23 0.18
CA HIS A 107 -16.27 -2.17 -0.78
C HIS A 107 -15.27 -2.66 -1.85
N HIS A 108 -14.27 -3.46 -1.45
CA HIS A 108 -13.35 -4.11 -2.38
C HIS A 108 -14.06 -5.07 -3.35
N ALA A 109 -14.96 -5.92 -2.85
CA ALA A 109 -15.73 -6.82 -3.71
C ALA A 109 -16.62 -6.04 -4.71
N LEU A 110 -17.22 -4.92 -4.29
CA LEU A 110 -18.05 -4.07 -5.14
C LEU A 110 -17.23 -3.29 -6.19
N ALA A 111 -16.03 -2.85 -5.85
CA ALA A 111 -15.14 -2.14 -6.77
C ALA A 111 -14.64 -3.03 -7.92
N GLN A 112 -14.61 -4.36 -7.74
CA GLN A 112 -14.24 -5.31 -8.79
C GLN A 112 -15.39 -5.66 -9.75
N ILE A 113 -16.61 -5.19 -9.49
CA ILE A 113 -17.75 -5.38 -10.40
C ILE A 113 -17.64 -4.33 -11.52
N PRO A 114 -17.61 -4.74 -12.81
CA PRO A 114 -17.57 -3.81 -13.93
C PRO A 114 -18.75 -2.83 -13.86
N GLN A 115 -18.46 -1.54 -13.67
CA GLN A 115 -19.48 -0.50 -13.71
C GLN A 115 -19.94 -0.30 -15.15
N PRO A 116 -21.26 -0.28 -15.43
CA PRO A 116 -21.76 0.04 -16.75
C PRO A 116 -21.35 1.48 -17.12
N ARG A 117 -20.75 1.62 -18.31
CA ARG A 117 -20.35 2.93 -18.86
C ARG A 117 -21.58 3.84 -18.94
N PRO A 118 -21.57 5.04 -18.34
CA PRO A 118 -22.69 5.97 -18.48
C PRO A 118 -22.89 6.32 -19.97
N PRO A 119 -24.14 6.48 -20.43
CA PRO A 119 -24.43 6.79 -21.83
C PRO A 119 -23.75 8.10 -22.22
N ALA A 120 -23.18 8.13 -23.44
CA ALA A 120 -22.55 9.32 -23.99
C ALA A 120 -23.52 10.51 -23.96
N ALA A 121 -23.06 11.64 -23.44
CA ALA A 121 -23.85 12.86 -23.44
C ALA A 121 -24.20 13.27 -24.89
N PRO A 122 -25.45 13.70 -25.16
CA PRO A 122 -25.84 14.14 -26.49
C PRO A 122 -25.03 15.37 -26.91
N PRO A 123 -24.72 15.52 -28.21
CA PRO A 123 -23.90 16.62 -28.71
C PRO A 123 -24.55 17.97 -28.36
N ARG A 124 -23.75 18.88 -27.79
CA ARG A 124 -24.17 20.28 -27.62
C ARG A 124 -24.35 20.91 -28.99
N ARG A 125 -25.56 21.37 -29.27
CA ARG A 125 -25.91 22.11 -30.50
C ARG A 125 -25.27 23.52 -30.44
N PRO A 126 -24.74 24.03 -31.56
CA PRO A 126 -24.14 25.37 -31.64
C PRO A 126 -25.14 26.49 -31.34
#